data_AF-A0A1N6Y4E5-F1
#
_entry.id   AF-A0A1N6Y4E5-F1
#
_cell.length_a   1.000
_cell.length_b   1.000
_cell.length_c   1.000
_cell.angle_alpha   90.00
_cell.angle_beta   90.00
_cell.angle_gamma   90.00
#
_symmetry.space_group_name_H-M   'P 1'
#
loop_
_entity.id
_entity.type
_entity.pdbx_description
1 polymer ?
#
loop_
_entity_poly.entity_id
_entity_poly.type
_entity_poly.pdbx_seq_one_letter_code
_entity_poly.pdbx_strand_id
1 'polypeptide(L)' 'MQFASFADFLAMGGYAFYVWLAFGVTLISLLGLLLVTRSRRRHLLTELRRKQARESRRMAARSLENTL' A
#
# COMPACT_ATOMS: atom_id res chain seq x y z
N MET A 1 28.90 -31.09 15.37
CA MET A 1 28.06 -30.35 14.40
C MET A 1 27.26 -29.34 15.21
N GLN A 2 27.43 -28.02 14.97
CA GLN A 2 26.97 -26.99 15.91
C GLN A 2 25.45 -26.79 15.92
N PHE A 3 24.72 -27.30 14.93
CA PHE A 3 23.26 -27.35 14.89
C PHE A 3 22.87 -28.70 14.27
N ALA A 4 22.14 -29.54 15.01
CA ALA A 4 21.76 -30.89 14.56
C ALA A 4 20.44 -30.88 13.78
N SER A 5 19.67 -29.79 13.87
CA SER A 5 18.38 -29.67 13.18
C SER A 5 17.97 -28.21 12.96
N PHE A 6 17.04 -27.99 12.02
CA PHE A 6 16.38 -26.69 11.81
C PHE A 6 15.58 -26.25 13.07
N ALA A 7 15.12 -27.22 13.87
CA ALA A 7 14.47 -26.98 15.14
C ALA A 7 15.44 -26.40 16.19
N ASP A 8 16.70 -26.84 16.23
CA ASP A 8 17.73 -26.24 17.10
C ASP A 8 18.06 -24.81 16.70
N PHE A 9 17.98 -24.48 15.40
CA PHE A 9 18.15 -23.12 14.91
C PHE A 9 17.02 -22.20 15.39
N LEU A 10 15.81 -22.74 15.45
CA LEU A 10 14.62 -22.06 15.98
C LEU A 10 14.60 -22.02 17.52
N ALA A 11 15.27 -22.97 18.17
CA ALA A 11 15.34 -23.14 19.61
C ALA A 11 16.72 -22.79 20.19
N MET A 12 17.53 -21.99 19.48
CA MET A 12 18.76 -21.41 20.04
C MET A 12 18.36 -20.46 21.16
N GLY A 13 18.35 -20.96 22.39
CA GLY A 13 17.85 -20.28 23.60
C GLY A 13 18.06 -18.77 23.56
N GLY A 14 16.94 -18.02 23.47
CA GLY A 14 16.90 -16.55 23.48
C GLY A 14 17.10 -15.86 22.12
N TYR A 15 17.97 -16.33 21.24
CA TYR A 15 18.34 -15.60 20.02
C TYR A 15 17.30 -15.65 18.90
N ALA A 16 16.60 -16.79 18.75
CA ALA A 16 15.58 -16.94 17.73
C ALA A 16 14.45 -15.91 17.86
N PHE A 17 14.13 -15.47 19.09
CA PHE A 17 13.12 -14.45 19.34
C PHE A 17 13.47 -13.11 18.68
N TYR A 18 14.73 -12.67 18.80
CA TYR A 18 15.20 -11.43 18.19
C TYR A 18 15.18 -11.50 16.66
N VAL A 19 15.56 -12.66 16.10
CA VAL A 19 15.53 -12.88 14.65
C VAL A 19 14.10 -12.78 14.13
N TRP A 20 13.16 -13.49 14.76
CA TRP A 20 11.75 -13.43 14.37
C TRP A 20 11.14 -12.04 14.52
N LEU A 21 11.48 -11.29 15.57
CA LEU A 21 11.08 -9.90 15.72
C LEU A 21 11.61 -9.02 14.58
N ALA A 22 12.89 -9.15 14.23
CA ALA A 22 13.48 -8.39 13.13
C ALA A 22 12.79 -8.70 11.78
N PHE A 23 12.53 -9.99 11.50
CA PHE A 23 11.77 -10.40 10.32
C PHE A 23 10.33 -9.86 10.35
N GLY A 24 9.66 -9.93 11.49
CA GLY A 24 8.30 -9.41 11.68
C GLY A 24 8.21 -7.90 11.44
N VAL A 25 9.12 -7.12 12.05
CA VAL A 25 9.19 -5.66 11.84
C VAL A 25 9.46 -5.32 10.38
N THR A 26 10.35 -6.06 9.72
CA THR A 26 10.66 -5.86 8.30
C THR A 26 9.45 -6.16 7.43
N LEU A 27 8.76 -7.28 7.68
CA LEU A 27 7.56 -7.68 6.95
C LEU A 27 6.44 -6.66 7.12
N ILE A 28 6.20 -6.19 8.36
CA ILE A 28 5.21 -5.15 8.66
C ILE A 28 5.56 -3.84 7.94
N SER A 29 6.83 -3.44 7.94
CA SER A 29 7.28 -2.22 7.25
C SER A 29 7.05 -2.32 5.74
N LEU A 30 7.35 -3.47 5.14
CA LEU A 30 7.14 -3.72 3.71
C LEU A 30 5.65 -3.71 3.35
N LEU A 31 4.81 -4.37 4.17
CA LEU A 31 3.36 -4.35 4.01
C LEU A 31 2.79 -2.94 4.17
N GLY A 32 3.26 -2.19 5.17
CA GLY A 32 2.89 -0.79 5.38
C GLY A 32 3.21 0.07 4.15
N LEU A 33 4.41 -0.06 3.60
CA LEU A 33 4.81 0.66 2.39
C LEU A 33 3.96 0.27 1.17
N LEU A 34 3.64 -1.02 1.03
CA LEU A 34 2.79 -1.53 -0.05
C LEU A 34 1.37 -0.97 0.05
N LEU A 35 0.79 -0.95 1.25
CA LEU A 35 -0.53 -0.40 1.54
C LEU A 35 -0.58 1.10 1.28
N VAL A 36 0.41 1.85 1.76
CA VAL A 36 0.53 3.30 1.52
C VAL A 36 0.63 3.59 0.04
N THR A 37 1.50 2.88 -0.67
CA THR A 37 1.67 3.02 -2.13
C THR A 37 0.37 2.74 -2.88
N ARG A 38 -0.33 1.66 -2.53
CA ARG A 38 -1.63 1.33 -3.13
C ARG A 38 -2.71 2.36 -2.81
N SER A 39 -2.78 2.82 -1.57
CA SER A 39 -3.73 3.84 -1.15
C SER A 39 -3.49 5.15 -1.91
N ARG A 40 -2.24 5.61 -1.99
CA ARG A 40 -1.86 6.84 -2.68
C ARG A 40 -2.23 6.79 -4.17
N ARG A 41 -2.03 5.65 -4.84
CA ARG A 41 -2.47 5.45 -6.23
C ARG A 41 -3.99 5.56 -6.37
N ARG A 42 -4.78 5.00 -5.43
CA ARG A 42 -6.24 5.11 -5.45
C ARG A 42 -6.73 6.53 -5.18
N HIS A 43 -6.08 7.25 -4.26
CA HIS A 43 -6.41 8.63 -3.95
C HIS A 43 -6.21 9.55 -5.16
N LEU A 44 -5.07 9.44 -5.85
CA LEU A 44 -4.78 10.24 -7.05
C LEU A 44 -5.82 10.01 -8.17
N LEU A 45 -6.19 8.75 -8.42
CA LEU A 45 -7.22 8.43 -9.41
C LEU A 45 -8.61 8.94 -9.01
N THR A 46 -8.92 8.93 -7.72
CA THR A 46 -10.22 9.42 -7.21
C THR A 46 -10.31 10.94 -7.32
N GLU A 47 -9.22 11.66 -7.06
CA GLU A 47 -9.15 13.11 -7.26
C GLU A 47 -9.29 13.51 -8.72
N LEU A 48 -8.64 12.78 -9.63
CA LEU A 48 -8.77 13.00 -11.07
C LEU A 48 -10.20 12.79 -11.56
N ARG A 49 -10.87 11.70 -11.14
CA ARG A 49 -12.29 11.47 -11.46
C ARG A 49 -13.19 12.58 -10.94
N ARG A 50 -12.94 13.08 -9.73
CA ARG A 50 -13.68 14.22 -9.15
C ARG A 50 -13.46 15.53 -9.93
N LYS A 51 -12.27 15.76 -10.49
CA LYS A 51 -12.00 16.91 -11.36
C LYS A 51 -12.70 16.76 -12.71
N GLN A 52 -12.58 15.61 -13.37
CA GLN A 52 -13.25 15.34 -14.66
C GLN A 52 -14.78 15.45 -14.57
N ALA A 53 -15.39 14.93 -13.51
CA ALA A 53 -16.84 15.04 -13.32
C ALA A 53 -17.33 16.49 -13.21
N ARG A 54 -16.50 17.41 -12.70
CA ARG A 54 -16.82 18.84 -12.64
C ARG A 54 -16.63 19.54 -13.97
N GLU A 55 -15.61 19.17 -14.74
CA GLU A 55 -15.39 19.74 -16.08
C GLU A 55 -16.44 19.28 -17.08
N SER A 56 -16.83 18.00 -17.04
CA SER A 56 -17.92 17.44 -17.85
C SER A 56 -19.23 18.23 -17.69
N ARG A 57 -19.59 18.59 -16.46
CA ARG A 57 -20.79 19.40 -16.19
C ARG A 57 -20.70 20.82 -16.77
N ARG A 58 -19.51 21.42 -16.75
CA ARG A 58 -19.29 22.77 -17.34
C ARG A 58 -19.31 22.73 -18.87
N MET A 59 -18.84 21.65 -19.49
CA MET A 59 -18.91 21.48 -20.95
C MET A 59 -20.36 21.22 -21.41
N ALA A 60 -21.12 20.41 -20.67
CA ALA A 60 -22.54 20.18 -20.97
C ALA A 60 -23.39 21.47 -20.86
N ALA A 61 -23.07 22.35 -19.90
CA ALA A 61 -23.72 23.65 -19.79
C ALA A 61 -23.38 24.58 -20.97
N ARG A 62 -22.12 24.60 -21.43
CA ARG A 62 -21.71 25.42 -22.58
C ARG A 62 -22.28 24.92 -23.91
N SER A 63 -22.47 23.60 -24.07
CA SER A 63 -23.08 23.07 -25.30
C SER A 63 -24.56 23.40 -25.43
N LEU A 64 -25.26 23.64 -24.32
CA LEU A 64 -26.66 24.08 -24.31
C LEU A 64 -26.81 25.58 -24.64
N GLU A 65 -25.84 26.40 -24.23
CA GLU A 65 -25.83 27.85 -24.48
C GLU A 65 -25.51 28.20 -25.95
N ASN A 66 -24.73 27.36 -26.66
CA ASN A 66 -24.39 27.58 -28.07
C ASN A 66 -25.44 27.03 -29.06
N THR A 67 -26.59 26.57 -28.58
CA THR A 67 -27.69 26.03 -29.39
C THR A 67 -28.98 26.86 -29.34
N LEU A 68 -28.96 28.02 -28.67
CA LEU A 68 -30.04 29.03 -28.64
C LEU A 68 -29.63 30.28 -29.41
#